data_AF-A0A9D0N585-F1
#
_entry.id   AF-A0A9D0N585-F1
#
_cell.length_a   1.000
_cell.length_b   1.000
_cell.length_c   1.000
_cell.angle_alpha   90.00
_cell.angle_beta   90.00
_cell.angle_gamma   90.00
#
_symmetry.space_group_name_H-M   'P 1'
#
loop_
_entity.id
_entity.type
_entity.pdbx_description
1 polymer ?
#
loop_
_entity_poly.entity_id
_entity_poly.type
_entity_poly.pdbx_seq_one_letter_code
_entity_poly.pdbx_strand_id
1 'polypeptide(L)' 'MSKTYTLEEIKKMKSKTDVDFFNKTTEKDIMEQSISDPDTPYLTEDEIKEFTTPEERKKNDGKED' A
#
# COMPACT_ATOMS: atom_id res chain seq x y z
N MET A 1 -11.53 2.00 -27.46
CA MET A 1 -12.74 1.28 -27.00
C MET A 1 -12.39 0.55 -25.72
N SER A 2 -12.83 1.02 -24.55
CA SER A 2 -12.62 0.30 -23.27
C SER A 2 -13.58 -0.89 -23.19
N LYS A 3 -13.07 -2.10 -22.96
CA LYS A 3 -13.93 -3.26 -22.68
C LYS A 3 -14.46 -3.15 -21.25
N THR A 4 -15.78 -3.17 -21.10
CA THR A 4 -16.47 -3.29 -19.81
C THR A 4 -16.64 -4.77 -19.48
N TYR A 5 -16.22 -5.17 -18.27
CA TYR A 5 -16.36 -6.53 -17.75
C TYR A 5 -17.46 -6.59 -16.69
N THR A 6 -18.19 -7.69 -16.66
CA THR A 6 -19.14 -8.03 -15.59
C THR A 6 -18.42 -8.49 -14.32
N LEU A 7 -19.12 -8.41 -13.18
CA LEU A 7 -18.57 -8.84 -11.89
C LEU A 7 -18.15 -10.33 -11.90
N GLU A 8 -18.90 -11.18 -12.60
CA GLU A 8 -18.55 -12.60 -12.76
C GLU A 8 -17.30 -12.81 -13.62
N GLU A 9 -17.12 -12.02 -14.67
CA GLU A 9 -15.93 -12.08 -15.51
C GLU A 9 -14.69 -11.65 -14.73
N ILE A 10 -14.78 -10.58 -13.93
CA ILE A 10 -13.68 -10.13 -13.07
C ILE A 10 -13.30 -11.22 -12.06
N LYS A 11 -14.27 -11.88 -11.43
CA LYS A 11 -14.01 -12.96 -10.46
C LYS A 11 -13.37 -14.20 -11.09
N LYS A 12 -13.64 -14.47 -12.37
CA LYS A 12 -13.06 -15.58 -13.14
C LYS A 12 -11.70 -15.25 -13.74
N MET A 13 -11.30 -13.97 -13.76
CA MET A 13 -9.96 -13.59 -14.18
C MET A 13 -8.95 -14.19 -13.21
N LYS A 14 -8.09 -15.05 -13.74
CA LYS A 14 -7.01 -15.65 -12.97
C LYS A 14 -6.10 -14.53 -12.50
N SER A 15 -5.91 -14.42 -11.19
CA SER A 15 -4.92 -13.49 -10.64
C SER A 15 -3.56 -13.83 -11.26
N LYS A 16 -2.90 -12.82 -11.82
CA LYS A 16 -1.51 -12.95 -12.30
C LYS A 16 -0.52 -12.84 -11.13
N THR A 17 -1.00 -12.56 -9.94
CA THR A 17 -0.19 -12.49 -8.73
C THR A 17 0.41 -13.87 -8.46
N ASP A 18 1.74 -13.91 -8.39
CA ASP A 18 2.45 -15.04 -7.83
C ASP A 18 2.23 -15.04 -6.31
N VAL A 19 1.25 -15.85 -5.88
CA VAL A 19 0.81 -15.91 -4.48
C VAL A 19 1.91 -16.45 -3.57
N ASP A 20 2.75 -17.36 -4.08
CA ASP A 20 3.83 -17.94 -3.30
C ASP A 20 4.97 -16.94 -3.09
N PHE A 21 5.31 -16.16 -4.12
CA PHE A 21 6.23 -15.05 -4.00
C PHE A 21 5.69 -13.99 -3.01
N PHE A 22 4.43 -13.60 -3.16
CA PHE A 22 3.79 -12.62 -2.29
C PHE A 22 3.81 -13.05 -0.82
N ASN A 23 3.41 -14.28 -0.53
CA ASN A 23 3.37 -14.80 0.85
C ASN A 23 4.75 -14.98 1.49
N LYS A 24 5.82 -15.08 0.69
CA LYS A 24 7.21 -15.20 1.18
C LYS A 24 7.92 -13.85 1.29
N THR A 25 7.34 -12.78 0.75
CA THR A 25 7.94 -11.45 0.78
C THR A 25 7.97 -10.93 2.22
N THR A 26 9.16 -10.56 2.69
CA THR A 26 9.37 -10.02 4.04
C THR A 26 9.37 -8.49 4.05
N GLU A 27 9.22 -7.87 5.23
CA GLU A 27 9.36 -6.41 5.37
C GLU A 27 10.70 -5.89 4.88
N LYS A 28 11.78 -6.66 5.07
CA LYS A 28 13.10 -6.32 4.56
C LYS A 28 13.12 -6.29 3.03
N ASP A 29 12.52 -7.28 2.38
CA ASP A 29 12.44 -7.34 0.92
C ASP A 29 11.65 -6.15 0.35
N ILE A 30 10.57 -5.75 1.04
CA ILE A 30 9.76 -4.58 0.66
C ILE A 30 10.61 -3.31 0.77
N MET A 31 11.36 -3.15 1.86
CA MET A 31 12.22 -1.99 2.07
C MET A 31 13.33 -1.90 1.02
N GLU A 32 14.01 -3.01 0.73
CA GLU A 32 15.06 -3.05 -0.30
C GLU A 32 14.50 -2.74 -1.70
N GLN A 33 13.33 -3.27 -2.05
CA GLN A 33 12.65 -2.95 -3.31
C GLN A 33 12.26 -1.47 -3.38
N SER A 34 11.71 -0.92 -2.31
CA SER A 34 11.30 0.48 -2.23
C SER A 34 12.49 1.45 -2.35
N ILE A 35 13.62 1.12 -1.74
CA ILE A 35 14.86 1.92 -1.87
C ILE A 35 15.45 1.83 -3.29
N SER A 36 15.29 0.68 -3.94
CA SER A 36 15.85 0.43 -5.28
C SER A 36 15.03 1.07 -6.40
N ASP A 37 13.78 1.47 -6.12
CA ASP A 37 12.90 2.12 -7.08
C ASP A 37 13.22 3.63 -7.15
N PRO A 38 13.74 4.14 -8.29
CA PRO A 38 14.10 5.54 -8.45
C PRO A 38 12.90 6.49 -8.40
N ASP A 39 11.69 5.98 -8.62
CA ASP A 39 10.44 6.75 -8.56
C ASP A 39 9.84 6.75 -7.15
N THR A 40 10.33 5.90 -6.24
CA THR A 40 9.85 5.84 -4.86
C THR A 40 10.61 6.85 -3.99
N PRO A 41 9.96 7.90 -3.47
CA PRO A 41 10.62 8.84 -2.59
C PRO A 41 10.98 8.16 -1.27
N TYR A 42 12.24 8.25 -0.87
CA TYR A 42 12.67 7.80 0.44
C TYR A 42 12.23 8.81 1.51
N LEU A 43 11.22 8.44 2.30
CA LEU A 43 10.73 9.25 3.41
C LEU A 43 11.71 9.19 4.58
N THR A 44 11.96 10.34 5.18
CA THR A 44 12.70 10.44 6.44
C THR A 44 11.86 9.91 7.61
N GLU A 45 12.51 9.56 8.72
CA GLU A 45 11.78 9.13 9.93
C GLU A 45 10.80 10.19 10.43
N ASP A 46 11.10 11.47 10.23
CA ASP A 46 10.22 12.57 10.64
C ASP A 46 8.99 12.67 9.74
N GLU A 47 9.14 12.49 8.43
CA GLU A 47 8.01 12.40 7.49
C GLU A 47 7.15 11.17 7.76
N ILE A 48 7.76 10.03 8.14
CA ILE A 48 7.02 8.81 8.50
C ILE A 48 6.16 9.06 9.76
N LYS A 49 6.66 9.83 10.74
CA LYS A 49 5.91 10.17 11.97
C LYS A 49 4.70 11.07 11.71
N GLU A 50 4.68 11.83 10.61
CA GLU A 50 3.53 12.64 10.23
C GLU A 50 2.35 11.79 9.74
N PHE A 51 2.60 10.55 9.30
CA PHE A 51 1.54 9.61 8.95
C PHE A 51 0.82 9.16 10.21
N THR A 52 -0.40 9.65 10.36
CA THR A 52 -1.30 9.26 11.45
C THR A 52 -2.48 8.47 10.90
N THR A 53 -2.85 7.42 11.64
CA THR A 53 -4.02 6.63 11.28
C THR A 53 -5.29 7.49 11.35
N PRO A 54 -6.36 7.15 10.60
CA PRO A 54 -7.62 7.87 10.69
C PRO A 54 -8.22 7.90 12.10
N GLU A 55 -7.93 6.89 12.93
CA GLU A 55 -8.36 6.85 14.33
C GLU A 55 -7.54 7.80 15.22
N GLU A 56 -6.24 7.90 15.01
CA GLU A 56 -5.35 8.85 15.71
C GLU A 56 -5.67 10.29 15.33
N ARG A 57 -5.96 10.57 14.05
CA ARG A 57 -6.42 11.89 13.60
C ARG A 57 -7.67 12.36 14.33
N LYS A 58 -8.69 11.51 14.43
CA LYS A 58 -9.93 11.82 15.18
C LYS A 58 -9.67 12.15 16.66
N LYS A 59 -8.65 11.56 17.29
CA LYS A 59 -8.29 11.84 18.68
C LYS A 59 -7.53 13.16 18.83
N ASN A 60 -6.76 13.56 17.82
CA ASN A 60 -6.00 14.80 17.83
C ASN A 60 -6.87 16.00 17.42
N ASP A 61 -7.73 15.83 16.42
CA ASP A 61 -8.69 16.86 15.96
C ASP A 61 -9.82 17.11 16.98
N GLY A 62 -10.00 16.21 17.94
CA GLY A 62 -10.95 16.35 19.06
C GLY A 62 -10.35 16.98 20.33
N LYS A 63 -9.10 17.44 20.29
CA LYS A 63 -8.42 18.19 21.37
C LYS A 63 -8.19 19.64 20.94
N GLU A 64 -9.23 20.30 20.44
CA GLU A 64 -9.33 21.75 20.54
C GLU A 64 -10.35 22.04 21.66
N ASP A 65 -9.85 22.06 22.89
CA ASP A 65 -10.28 22.86 24.07
C ASP A 65 -9.56 22.36 25.35
#